data_AF-A0A2W0EQK8-F1
#
_entry.id   AF-A0A2W0EQK8-F1
#
_cell.length_a   1.000
_cell.length_b   1.000
_cell.length_c   1.000
_cell.angle_alpha   90.00
_cell.angle_beta   90.00
_cell.angle_gamma   90.00
#
_symmetry.space_group_name_H-M   'P 1'
#
loop_
_entity.id
_entity.type
_entity.pdbx_description
1 polymer ?
#
loop_
_entity_poly.entity_id
_entity_poly.type
_entity_poly.pdbx_seq_one_letter_code
_entity_poly.pdbx_strand_id
1 'polypeptide(L)'
;MNATELQQAVAQFEASGGQVLVVADSFRAYPDPLHVSVPPVDADLVEAIRGFASAGVCAAAKALGKSTRTINYIAGLYGIKFATTTAATLEDRRKAEAKLVPRIRRMARANMSQMAIAEQLGIGRIVLRRIAHFHGITLNSRAT
;
A
#
# COMPACT_ATOMS: atom_id res chain seq x y z
N MET A 1 20.05 -30.88 -30.81
CA MET A 1 20.23 -32.24 -30.27
C MET A 1 18.92 -32.98 -30.51
N ASN A 2 18.96 -34.02 -31.33
CA ASN A 2 17.78 -34.84 -31.56
C ASN A 2 17.56 -35.81 -30.38
N ALA A 3 16.36 -36.37 -30.25
CA ALA A 3 16.01 -37.22 -29.11
C ALA A 3 16.93 -38.46 -28.99
N THR A 4 17.47 -38.93 -30.11
CA THR A 4 18.33 -40.11 -30.19
C THR A 4 19.75 -39.82 -29.67
N GLU A 5 20.31 -38.66 -30.00
CA GLU A 5 21.59 -38.16 -29.47
C GLU A 5 21.52 -37.94 -27.96
N LEU A 6 20.40 -37.42 -27.46
CA LEU A 6 20.17 -37.24 -26.02
C LEU A 6 20.18 -38.57 -25.27
N GLN A 7 19.51 -39.60 -25.80
CA GLN A 7 19.46 -40.92 -25.18
C GLN A 7 20.85 -41.60 -25.16
N GLN A 8 21.63 -41.46 -26.23
CA GLN A 8 22.99 -42.01 -26.27
C GLN A 8 23.92 -41.32 -25.27
N ALA A 9 23.82 -39.99 -25.12
CA ALA A 9 24.60 -39.24 -24.15
C ALA A 9 24.24 -39.59 -22.70
N VAL A 10 22.94 -39.77 -22.41
CA VAL A 10 22.46 -40.22 -21.09
C VAL A 10 23.00 -41.61 -20.77
N ALA A 11 22.92 -42.56 -21.70
CA ALA A 11 23.41 -43.92 -21.50
C ALA A 11 24.94 -43.98 -21.26
N GLN A 12 25.73 -43.17 -21.97
CA GLN A 12 27.17 -43.07 -21.73
C GLN A 12 27.50 -42.49 -20.36
N PHE A 13 26.73 -41.50 -19.92
CA PHE A 13 26.91 -40.88 -18.61
C PHE A 13 26.57 -41.84 -17.46
N GLU A 14 25.50 -42.61 -17.60
CA GLU A 14 25.13 -43.64 -16.62
C GLU A 14 26.14 -44.79 -16.56
N ALA A 15 26.68 -45.21 -17.71
CA ALA A 15 27.74 -46.23 -17.77
C ALA A 15 29.05 -45.81 -17.09
N SER A 16 29.29 -44.49 -16.97
CA SER A 16 30.44 -43.95 -16.21
C SER A 16 30.21 -43.87 -14.69
N GLY A 17 29.06 -44.37 -14.22
CA GLY A 17 28.67 -44.33 -12.80
C GLY A 17 27.91 -43.07 -12.39
N GLY A 18 27.54 -42.21 -13.35
CA GLY A 18 26.67 -41.06 -13.13
C GLY A 18 25.21 -41.48 -12.93
N GLN A 19 24.43 -40.68 -12.21
CA GLN A 19 22.99 -40.87 -12.07
C GLN A 19 22.27 -39.71 -12.75
N VAL A 20 21.35 -40.01 -13.68
CA VAL A 20 20.54 -38.98 -14.34
C VAL A 20 19.17 -38.89 -13.65
N LEU A 21 18.91 -37.76 -13.01
CA LEU A 21 17.60 -37.43 -12.45
C LEU A 21 16.76 -36.73 -13.52
N VAL A 22 15.72 -37.40 -14.00
CA VAL A 22 14.70 -36.76 -14.86
C VAL A 22 13.80 -35.92 -13.95
N VAL A 23 14.05 -34.61 -13.90
CA VAL A 23 13.19 -33.67 -13.19
C VAL A 23 11.94 -33.46 -14.03
N ALA A 24 10.78 -33.85 -13.51
CA ALA A 24 9.50 -33.62 -14.16
C ALA A 24 9.33 -32.12 -14.48
N ASP A 25 8.77 -31.83 -15.65
CA ASP A 25 8.63 -30.53 -16.33
C ASP A 25 7.77 -29.47 -15.58
N SER A 26 7.70 -29.50 -14.25
CA SER A 26 7.12 -28.43 -13.43
C SER A 26 8.11 -27.30 -13.13
N PHE A 27 9.38 -27.46 -13.49
CA PHE A 27 10.43 -26.44 -13.28
C PHE A 27 10.74 -25.70 -14.58
N ARG A 28 9.88 -24.74 -14.94
CA ARG A 28 10.19 -23.80 -16.01
C ARG A 28 11.37 -22.94 -15.55
N ALA A 29 12.52 -23.21 -16.15
CA ALA A 29 13.79 -22.57 -15.90
C ALA A 29 13.74 -21.05 -16.12
N TYR A 30 14.02 -20.30 -15.06
CA TYR A 30 14.98 -19.18 -15.01
C TYR A 30 15.50 -19.13 -13.56
N PRO A 31 16.81 -19.26 -13.30
CA PRO A 31 17.35 -18.97 -11.98
C PRO A 31 17.43 -17.44 -11.87
N ASP A 32 16.32 -16.80 -11.51
CA ASP A 32 16.42 -15.47 -10.93
C ASP A 32 16.97 -15.67 -9.50
N PRO A 33 18.15 -15.14 -9.14
CA PRO A 33 18.72 -15.28 -7.80
C PRO A 33 17.86 -14.64 -6.71
N LEU A 34 16.74 -13.99 -7.07
CA LEU A 34 15.75 -13.43 -6.16
C LEU A 34 14.42 -14.22 -6.13
N HIS A 35 14.33 -15.39 -6.78
CA HIS A 35 13.12 -16.21 -6.75
C HIS A 35 12.98 -16.93 -5.38
N VAL A 36 12.62 -16.16 -4.37
CA VAL A 36 12.19 -16.69 -3.07
C VAL A 36 10.91 -17.49 -3.34
N SER A 37 10.94 -18.80 -3.12
CA SER A 37 9.72 -19.61 -3.11
C SER A 37 8.83 -19.09 -1.98
N VAL A 38 7.94 -18.16 -2.30
CA VAL A 38 6.93 -17.71 -1.38
C VAL A 38 6.07 -18.94 -1.07
N PRO A 39 5.91 -19.34 0.21
CA PRO A 39 4.98 -20.42 0.55
C PRO A 39 3.61 -20.08 -0.05
N PRO A 40 2.85 -21.07 -0.58
CA PRO A 40 1.60 -20.80 -1.26
C PRO A 40 0.68 -19.99 -0.33
N VAL A 41 0.56 -18.70 -0.62
CA VAL A 41 -0.39 -17.84 0.08
C VAL A 41 -1.74 -18.13 -0.56
N ASP A 42 -2.72 -18.38 0.30
CA ASP A 42 -4.10 -18.60 -0.10
C ASP A 42 -4.59 -17.47 -1.02
N ALA A 43 -5.10 -17.81 -2.20
CA ALA A 43 -5.56 -16.85 -3.19
C ALA A 43 -6.73 -16.01 -2.65
N ASP A 44 -7.58 -16.61 -1.81
CA ASP A 44 -8.71 -15.94 -1.18
C ASP A 44 -8.23 -14.86 -0.20
N LEU A 45 -7.11 -15.11 0.49
CA LEU A 45 -6.49 -14.13 1.37
C LEU A 45 -5.92 -12.96 0.58
N VAL A 46 -5.30 -13.20 -0.58
CA VAL A 46 -4.76 -12.14 -1.44
C VAL A 46 -5.88 -11.24 -1.96
N GLU A 47 -6.99 -11.81 -2.42
CA GLU A 47 -8.14 -11.03 -2.88
C GLU A 47 -8.85 -10.30 -1.72
N ALA A 48 -8.96 -10.92 -0.55
CA ALA A 48 -9.46 -10.24 0.64
C ALA A 48 -8.58 -9.02 0.99
N ILE A 49 -7.25 -9.16 0.94
CA ILE A 49 -6.30 -8.06 1.14
C ILE A 49 -6.51 -6.95 0.10
N ARG A 50 -6.73 -7.30 -1.17
CA ARG A 50 -6.99 -6.34 -2.26
C ARG A 50 -8.25 -5.51 -1.99
N GLY A 51 -9.29 -6.11 -1.42
CA GLY A 51 -10.52 -5.43 -1.00
C GLY A 51 -10.30 -4.29 0.00
N PHE A 52 -9.21 -4.32 0.77
CA PHE A 52 -8.84 -3.27 1.72
C PHE A 52 -7.87 -2.22 1.15
N ALA A 53 -7.59 -2.24 -0.16
CA ALA A 53 -6.64 -1.31 -0.77
C ALA A 53 -6.98 0.16 -0.46
N SER A 54 -8.26 0.56 -0.44
CA SER A 54 -8.70 1.92 -0.11
C SER A 54 -8.80 2.22 1.39
N ALA A 55 -9.07 1.21 2.22
CA ALA A 55 -9.22 1.34 3.67
C ALA A 55 -7.88 1.36 4.42
N GLY A 56 -6.84 0.77 3.82
CA GLY A 56 -5.47 0.76 4.33
C GLY A 56 -5.10 -0.46 5.16
N VAL A 57 -3.79 -0.61 5.43
CA VAL A 57 -3.21 -1.82 6.02
C VAL A 57 -3.72 -2.13 7.43
N CYS A 58 -4.03 -1.10 8.24
CA CYS A 58 -4.53 -1.30 9.61
C CYS A 58 -5.95 -1.88 9.63
N ALA A 59 -6.80 -1.44 8.69
CA ALA A 59 -8.15 -1.99 8.54
C ALA A 59 -8.10 -3.45 8.08
N ALA A 60 -7.24 -3.74 7.10
CA ALA A 60 -6.99 -5.12 6.63
C ALA A 60 -6.49 -6.03 7.76
N ALA A 61 -5.51 -5.58 8.54
CA ALA A 61 -4.96 -6.34 9.66
C ALA A 61 -6.02 -6.70 10.71
N LYS A 62 -6.87 -5.74 11.08
CA LYS A 62 -7.96 -5.96 12.05
C LYS A 62 -9.04 -6.90 11.50
N ALA A 63 -9.44 -6.72 10.24
CA ALA A 63 -10.50 -7.53 9.63
C ALA A 63 -10.07 -8.98 9.36
N LEU A 64 -8.82 -9.18 8.98
CA LEU A 64 -8.28 -10.51 8.62
C LEU A 64 -7.61 -11.23 9.80
N GLY A 65 -7.57 -10.61 10.99
CA GLY A 65 -6.97 -11.19 12.19
C GLY A 65 -5.46 -11.45 12.07
N LYS A 66 -4.74 -10.64 11.29
CA LYS A 66 -3.30 -10.82 11.00
C LYS A 66 -2.51 -9.57 11.36
N SER A 67 -1.22 -9.73 11.62
CA SER A 67 -0.33 -8.58 11.89
C SER A 67 -0.21 -7.69 10.65
N THR A 68 -0.06 -6.38 10.86
CA THR A 68 0.22 -5.41 9.77
C THR A 68 1.49 -5.76 9.00
N ARG A 69 2.49 -6.35 9.67
CA ARG A 69 3.72 -6.86 9.04
C ARG A 69 3.41 -7.99 8.04
N THR A 70 2.59 -8.95 8.43
CA THR A 70 2.18 -10.06 7.56
C THR A 70 1.38 -9.57 6.37
N ILE A 71 0.42 -8.66 6.59
CA ILE A 71 -0.37 -8.07 5.52
C ILE A 71 0.51 -7.28 4.53
N ASN A 72 1.46 -6.47 5.03
CA ASN A 72 2.40 -5.75 4.17
C ASN A 72 3.34 -6.69 3.39
N TYR A 73 3.79 -7.78 4.01
CA TYR A 73 4.60 -8.79 3.34
C TYR A 73 3.84 -9.41 2.17
N ILE A 74 2.62 -9.89 2.40
CA ILE A 74 1.77 -10.47 1.35
C ILE A 74 1.45 -9.42 0.28
N ALA A 75 1.05 -8.21 0.69
CA ALA A 75 0.76 -7.14 -0.25
C ALA A 75 1.96 -6.78 -1.13
N GLY A 76 3.17 -6.74 -0.56
CA GLY A 76 4.41 -6.49 -1.30
C GLY A 76 4.73 -7.57 -2.32
N LEU A 77 4.53 -8.84 -1.96
CA LEU A 77 4.75 -9.98 -2.87
C LEU A 77 3.79 -10.00 -4.06
N TYR A 78 2.54 -9.60 -3.85
CA TYR A 78 1.48 -9.62 -4.88
C TYR A 78 1.22 -8.24 -5.51
N GLY A 79 2.08 -7.25 -5.25
CA GLY A 79 1.99 -5.91 -5.83
C GLY A 79 0.78 -5.09 -5.37
N ILE A 80 0.14 -5.44 -4.26
CA ILE A 80 -1.01 -4.72 -3.70
C ILE A 80 -0.51 -3.46 -2.99
N LYS A 81 -0.97 -2.30 -3.45
CA LYS A 81 -0.67 -1.01 -2.82
C LYS A 81 -1.85 -0.57 -1.99
N PHE A 82 -1.66 -0.50 -0.67
CA PHE A 82 -2.61 0.18 0.20
C PHE A 82 -2.56 1.69 -0.06
N ALA A 83 -3.72 2.33 -0.06
CA ALA A 83 -3.91 3.77 0.08
C ALA A 83 -3.41 4.18 1.47
N THR A 84 -2.10 4.20 1.62
CA THR A 84 -1.42 4.80 2.76
C THR A 84 -1.35 6.29 2.50
N THR A 85 -1.40 7.08 3.58
CA THR A 85 -1.04 8.49 3.53
C THR A 85 0.46 8.62 3.22
N THR A 86 0.85 8.36 1.97
CA THR A 86 2.20 8.57 1.47
C THR A 86 2.54 10.06 1.51
N ALA A 87 3.83 10.41 1.50
CA ALA A 87 4.27 11.80 1.43
C ALA A 87 3.58 12.58 0.30
N ALA A 88 3.30 11.93 -0.84
CA ALA A 88 2.54 12.49 -1.95
C ALA A 88 1.10 12.86 -1.55
N THR A 89 0.35 11.94 -0.93
CA THR A 89 -1.01 12.23 -0.45
C THR A 89 -1.05 13.26 0.69
N LEU A 90 0.01 13.35 1.50
CA LEU A 90 0.16 14.38 2.52
C LEU A 90 0.41 15.75 1.89
N GLU A 91 1.25 15.83 0.88
CA GLU A 91 1.47 17.04 0.08
C GLU A 91 0.20 17.49 -0.65
N ASP A 92 -0.54 16.56 -1.24
CA ASP A 92 -1.82 16.88 -1.89
C ASP A 92 -2.87 17.35 -0.88
N ARG A 93 -2.88 16.77 0.33
CA ARG A 93 -3.71 17.25 1.43
C ARG A 93 -3.29 18.65 1.88
N ARG A 94 -1.98 18.93 2.00
CA ARG A 94 -1.47 20.28 2.32
C ARG A 94 -1.85 21.29 1.24
N LYS A 95 -1.75 20.92 -0.04
CA LYS A 95 -2.20 21.77 -1.16
C LYS A 95 -3.71 22.04 -1.10
N ALA A 96 -4.51 21.03 -0.80
CA ALA A 96 -5.95 21.18 -0.63
C ALA A 96 -6.28 22.10 0.55
N GLU A 97 -5.59 21.95 1.69
CA GLU A 97 -5.73 22.81 2.87
C GLU A 97 -5.28 24.24 2.58
N ALA A 98 -4.19 24.44 1.84
CA ALA A 98 -3.68 25.75 1.43
C ALA A 98 -4.71 26.53 0.59
N LYS A 99 -5.52 25.85 -0.23
CA LYS A 99 -6.61 26.50 -1.00
C LYS A 99 -7.72 27.07 -0.10
N LEU A 100 -7.88 26.55 1.12
CA LEU A 100 -8.89 27.04 2.07
C LEU A 100 -8.41 28.28 2.84
N VAL A 101 -7.09 28.50 2.94
CA VAL A 101 -6.47 29.59 3.71
C VAL A 101 -7.04 30.97 3.37
N PRO A 102 -7.20 31.39 2.09
CA PRO A 102 -7.76 32.69 1.76
C PRO A 102 -9.24 32.85 2.19
N ARG A 103 -10.03 31.77 2.16
CA ARG A 103 -11.43 31.79 2.63
C ARG A 103 -11.48 31.88 4.15
N ILE A 104 -10.69 31.07 4.85
CA ILE A 104 -10.58 31.10 6.32
C ILE A 104 -10.15 32.50 6.79
N ARG A 105 -9.14 33.11 6.16
CA ARG A 105 -8.67 34.46 6.52
C ARG A 105 -9.75 35.53 6.32
N ARG A 106 -10.54 35.47 5.24
CA ARG A 106 -11.66 36.39 5.02
C ARG A 106 -12.74 36.25 6.09
N MET A 107 -13.14 35.03 6.40
CA MET A 107 -14.17 34.75 7.41
C MET A 107 -13.71 35.13 8.83
N ALA A 108 -12.44 34.87 9.16
CA ALA A 108 -11.85 35.27 10.43
C ALA A 108 -11.82 36.80 10.59
N ARG A 109 -11.48 37.55 9.53
CA ARG A 109 -11.54 39.02 9.52
C ARG A 109 -12.96 39.57 9.65
N ALA A 110 -13.95 38.83 9.15
CA ALA A 110 -15.37 39.14 9.35
C ALA A 110 -15.87 38.79 10.77
N ASN A 111 -14.98 38.44 11.71
CA ASN A 111 -15.29 38.06 13.09
C ASN A 111 -16.24 36.86 13.22
N MET A 112 -16.33 36.00 12.21
CA MET A 112 -17.11 34.77 12.30
C MET A 112 -16.55 33.83 13.39
N SER A 113 -17.45 33.09 14.06
CA SER A 113 -17.07 32.11 15.06
C SER A 113 -16.39 30.89 14.41
N GLN A 114 -15.54 30.20 15.17
CA GLN A 114 -14.88 28.97 14.70
C GLN A 114 -15.87 27.91 14.21
N MET A 115 -17.03 27.79 14.86
CA MET A 115 -18.08 26.83 14.52
C MET A 115 -18.68 27.16 13.16
N ALA A 116 -19.07 28.42 12.94
CA ALA A 116 -19.65 28.87 11.68
C ALA A 116 -18.67 28.72 10.51
N ILE A 117 -17.38 29.02 10.74
CA ILE A 117 -16.34 28.82 9.71
C ILE A 117 -16.17 27.34 9.37
N ALA A 118 -16.13 26.47 10.37
CA ALA A 118 -15.98 25.02 10.17
C ALA A 118 -17.16 24.43 9.39
N GLU A 119 -18.38 24.82 9.77
CA GLU A 119 -19.62 24.42 9.11
C GLU A 119 -19.67 24.90 7.65
N GLN A 120 -19.39 26.18 7.41
CA GLN A 120 -19.44 26.76 6.07
C GLN A 120 -18.39 26.19 5.11
N LEU A 121 -17.26 25.71 5.65
CA LEU A 121 -16.21 25.06 4.87
C LEU A 121 -16.37 23.54 4.79
N GLY A 122 -17.35 22.95 5.50
CA GLY A 122 -17.56 21.52 5.57
C GLY A 122 -16.37 20.75 6.18
N ILE A 123 -15.59 21.39 7.05
CA ILE A 123 -14.40 20.79 7.69
C ILE A 123 -14.59 20.68 9.20
N GLY A 124 -13.95 19.69 9.80
CA GLY A 124 -13.95 19.55 11.26
C GLY A 124 -13.19 20.69 11.96
N ARG A 125 -13.65 21.06 13.17
CA ARG A 125 -13.02 22.12 14.00
C ARG A 125 -11.54 21.88 14.27
N ILE A 126 -11.13 20.61 14.45
CA ILE A 126 -9.73 20.24 14.66
C ILE A 126 -8.88 20.55 13.43
N VAL A 127 -9.40 20.27 12.23
CA VAL A 127 -8.74 20.56 10.96
C VAL A 127 -8.62 22.08 10.78
N LEU A 128 -9.69 22.83 11.03
CA LEU A 128 -9.67 24.30 10.98
C LEU A 128 -8.61 24.89 11.92
N ARG A 129 -8.56 24.45 13.17
CA ARG A 129 -7.55 24.92 14.15
C ARG A 129 -6.13 24.59 13.71
N ARG A 130 -5.94 23.39 13.16
CA ARG A 130 -4.63 22.96 12.64
C ARG A 130 -4.18 23.88 11.50
N ILE A 131 -5.03 24.09 10.48
CA ILE A 131 -4.73 24.96 9.34
C ILE A 131 -4.43 26.38 9.82
N ALA A 132 -5.25 26.93 10.71
CA ALA A 132 -5.06 28.27 11.24
C ALA A 132 -3.74 28.42 12.01
N HIS A 133 -3.37 27.43 12.81
CA HIS A 133 -2.08 27.41 13.50
C HIS A 133 -0.90 27.40 12.53
N PHE A 134 -0.91 26.50 11.54
CA PHE A 134 0.17 26.42 10.54
C PHE A 134 0.34 27.67 9.69
N HIS A 135 -0.74 28.43 9.45
CA HIS A 135 -0.72 29.62 8.61
C HIS A 135 -0.86 30.94 9.39
N GLY A 136 -0.72 30.91 10.72
CA GLY A 136 -0.74 32.10 11.58
C GLY A 136 -2.06 32.89 11.53
N ILE A 137 -3.19 32.21 11.37
CA ILE A 137 -4.51 32.85 11.36
C ILE A 137 -5.08 32.86 12.79
N THR A 138 -5.36 34.06 13.30
CA THR A 138 -6.09 34.22 14.56
C THR A 138 -7.57 33.94 14.33
N LEU A 139 -8.09 32.88 14.96
CA LEU A 139 -9.51 32.54 14.95
C LEU A 139 -10.17 33.07 16.21
N ASN A 140 -11.31 33.76 16.06
CA ASN A 140 -12.09 34.22 17.20
C ASN A 140 -12.63 33.01 17.99
N SER A 141 -12.20 32.88 19.25
CA SER A 141 -12.58 31.78 20.14
C SER A 141 -13.88 32.01 20.89
N ARG A 142 -14.56 33.16 20.69
CA ARG A 142 -15.85 33.44 21.31
C ARG A 142 -16.90 32.48 20.74
N ALA A 143 -16.96 31.31 21.36
CA ALA A 143 -18.17 30.54 21.52
C ALA A 143 -18.99 31.31 22.57
N THR A 144 -19.95 32.09 22.10
CA THR A 144 -21.18 32.31 22.86
C THR A 144 -22.15 31.25 22.41
#